data_AF-J2K984-F1
#
_entry.id   AF-J2K984-F1
#
_cell.length_a   1.000
_cell.length_b   1.000
_cell.length_c   1.000
_cell.angle_alpha   90.00
_cell.angle_beta   90.00
_cell.angle_gamma   90.00
#
_symmetry.space_group_name_H-M   'P 1'
#
loop_
_entity.id
_entity.type
_entity.pdbx_description
1 polymer ?
#
loop_
_entity_poly.entity_id
_entity_poly.type
_entity_poly.pdbx_seq_one_letter_code
_entity_poly.pdbx_strand_id
1 'polypeptide(L)'
;MNRFFNLYSNCIPVKGNEESIIVDLQNTEHINVPNLLLEILKKTRTHTVSGIKNFFNNNLNEGIDHYFNYLEDIDYGSFLDNVENFPELNLEWYSPFKVNSAILEIHEDCKYDFNSAIKELSSLACSSIQIRINNPNVNNILSSILDATRKSRIRNVEIFLPESLYEENYLIYLDDIENRIKTFVIHSVEDEILTKNLYKNSKYYIDNKLIFTSRTINSSTTDNIKKENFIINMEFFTEAQHHNVEDLPFFKQLINIKYSLID
;
A
#
# COMPACT_ATOMS: atom_id res chain seq x y z
N MET A 1 32.27 26.84 -2.28
CA MET A 1 32.50 25.67 -3.15
C MET A 1 31.32 25.52 -4.11
N ASN A 2 31.58 25.27 -5.39
CA ASN A 2 30.57 25.14 -6.44
C ASN A 2 30.20 23.66 -6.65
N ARG A 3 29.74 23.00 -5.58
CA ARG A 3 29.36 21.57 -5.58
C ARG A 3 27.88 21.40 -5.88
N PHE A 4 27.50 20.23 -6.32
CA PHE A 4 26.12 19.76 -6.37
C PHE A 4 25.77 19.11 -5.03
N PHE A 5 24.46 19.02 -4.74
CA PHE A 5 23.94 18.15 -3.70
C PHE A 5 23.16 17.03 -4.40
N ASN A 6 23.36 15.77 -4.02
CA ASN A 6 22.71 14.66 -4.68
C ASN A 6 22.11 13.72 -3.64
N LEU A 7 20.81 13.48 -3.70
CA LEU A 7 20.19 12.40 -2.94
C LEU A 7 20.74 11.06 -3.42
N TYR A 8 20.88 10.09 -2.52
CA TYR A 8 21.18 8.73 -2.94
C TYR A 8 20.03 8.18 -3.79
N SER A 9 20.34 7.28 -4.73
CA SER A 9 19.38 6.84 -5.74
C SER A 9 18.21 6.03 -5.17
N ASN A 10 18.39 5.43 -3.98
CA ASN A 10 17.36 4.77 -3.17
C ASN A 10 16.52 5.76 -2.32
N CYS A 11 16.95 7.02 -2.20
CA CYS A 11 16.27 8.07 -1.44
C CYS A 11 15.36 8.88 -2.38
N ILE A 12 14.08 8.51 -2.45
CA ILE A 12 13.14 9.06 -3.42
C ILE A 12 12.23 10.12 -2.79
N PRO A 13 12.24 11.37 -3.28
CA PRO A 13 11.30 12.39 -2.83
C PRO A 13 9.88 12.11 -3.36
N VAL A 14 8.90 12.13 -2.46
CA VAL A 14 7.49 11.91 -2.79
C VAL A 14 6.65 13.08 -2.29
N LYS A 15 5.89 13.71 -3.21
CA LYS A 15 5.17 14.96 -2.93
C LYS A 15 3.83 14.74 -2.25
N GLY A 16 3.66 15.34 -1.08
CA GLY A 16 2.40 15.35 -0.35
C GLY A 16 1.49 16.54 -0.60
N ASN A 17 0.23 16.39 -0.18
CA ASN A 17 -0.74 17.49 -0.20
C ASN A 17 -0.39 18.56 0.84
N GLU A 18 -0.14 18.16 2.09
CA GLU A 18 0.22 19.06 3.19
C GLU A 18 1.74 19.08 3.44
N GLU A 19 2.35 17.90 3.50
CA GLU A 19 3.77 17.70 3.80
C GLU A 19 4.32 16.58 2.92
N SER A 20 5.54 16.74 2.41
CA SER A 20 6.19 15.75 1.56
C SER A 20 7.07 14.82 2.38
N ILE A 21 7.52 13.73 1.76
CA ILE A 21 8.45 12.80 2.37
C ILE A 21 9.63 12.53 1.45
N ILE A 22 10.73 12.08 2.03
CA ILE A 22 11.80 11.39 1.30
C ILE A 22 11.84 9.97 1.82
N VAL A 23 11.66 9.03 0.89
CA VAL A 23 11.61 7.60 1.16
C VAL A 23 12.98 7.00 0.95
N ASP A 24 13.52 6.27 1.93
CA ASP A 24 14.67 5.38 1.73
C ASP A 24 14.17 3.96 1.45
N LEU A 25 14.21 3.56 0.18
CA LEU A 25 13.75 2.24 -0.25
C LEU A 25 14.65 1.08 0.20
N GLN A 26 15.91 1.36 0.55
CA GLN A 26 16.85 0.36 1.01
C GLN A 26 16.64 0.06 2.49
N ASN A 27 16.47 1.10 3.29
CA ASN A 27 16.29 0.98 4.75
C ASN A 27 14.82 0.88 5.17
N THR A 28 13.88 0.92 4.21
CA THR A 28 12.43 0.78 4.43
C THR A 28 11.85 1.85 5.37
N GLU A 29 12.39 3.06 5.29
CA GLU A 29 12.05 4.18 6.16
C GLU A 29 11.77 5.46 5.37
N HIS A 30 11.30 6.50 6.06
CA HIS A 30 11.08 7.80 5.45
C HIS A 30 11.27 8.91 6.48
N ILE A 31 11.54 10.10 5.95
CA ILE A 31 11.51 11.35 6.72
C ILE A 31 10.47 12.29 6.15
N ASN A 32 9.88 13.10 7.02
CA ASN A 32 9.01 14.20 6.60
C ASN A 32 9.84 15.43 6.22
N VAL A 33 9.45 16.11 5.15
CA VAL A 33 10.10 17.32 4.68
C VAL A 33 9.08 18.34 4.16
N PRO A 34 9.37 19.65 4.23
CA PRO A 34 8.50 20.66 3.65
C PRO A 34 8.37 20.48 2.13
N ASN A 35 7.18 20.73 1.59
CA ASN A 35 6.93 20.72 0.13
C ASN A 35 7.90 21.61 -0.65
N LEU A 36 8.34 22.72 -0.06
CA LEU A 36 9.32 23.63 -0.66
C LEU A 36 10.68 22.95 -0.90
N LEU A 37 11.10 22.04 -0.01
CA LEU A 37 12.37 21.33 -0.16
C LEU A 37 12.36 20.44 -1.41
N LEU A 38 11.23 19.80 -1.74
CA LEU A 38 11.12 19.00 -2.96
C LEU A 38 11.30 19.83 -4.23
N GLU A 39 10.77 21.06 -4.26
CA GLU A 39 10.95 21.95 -5.41
C GLU A 39 12.43 22.37 -5.57
N ILE A 40 13.17 22.47 -4.46
CA ILE A 40 14.63 22.70 -4.44
C ILE A 40 15.37 21.45 -4.94
N LEU A 41 15.04 20.27 -4.42
CA LEU A 41 15.70 19.00 -4.76
C LEU A 41 15.60 18.65 -6.25
N LYS A 42 14.49 18.99 -6.92
CA LYS A 42 14.34 18.82 -8.39
C LYS A 42 15.41 19.56 -9.21
N LYS A 43 16.08 20.57 -8.64
CA LYS A 43 17.11 21.36 -9.33
C LYS A 43 18.52 20.82 -9.12
N THR A 44 18.73 19.93 -8.15
CA THR A 44 20.08 19.59 -7.68
C THR A 44 20.90 18.74 -8.65
N ARG A 45 20.25 18.04 -9.59
CA ARG A 45 20.96 17.34 -10.67
C ARG A 45 21.46 18.26 -11.79
N THR A 46 20.92 19.46 -11.92
CA THR A 46 21.23 20.37 -13.04
C THR A 46 21.94 21.64 -12.60
N HIS A 47 21.91 21.95 -11.31
CA HIS A 47 22.47 23.18 -10.74
C HIS A 47 23.31 22.86 -9.51
N THR A 48 24.44 23.55 -9.40
CA THR A 48 25.23 23.56 -8.16
C THR A 48 24.44 24.23 -7.05
N VAL A 49 24.84 24.01 -5.79
CA VAL A 49 24.21 24.61 -4.62
C VAL A 49 24.17 26.14 -4.72
N SER A 50 25.25 26.77 -5.19
CA SER A 50 25.30 28.22 -5.45
C SER A 50 24.35 28.64 -6.58
N GLY A 51 24.24 27.84 -7.64
CA GLY A 51 23.28 28.06 -8.73
C GLY A 51 21.83 28.01 -8.24
N ILE A 52 21.50 27.05 -7.38
CA ILE A 52 20.17 26.94 -6.76
C ILE A 52 19.89 28.16 -5.88
N LYS A 53 20.82 28.54 -5.01
CA LYS A 53 20.68 29.72 -4.15
C LYS A 53 20.40 30.99 -4.94
N ASN A 54 21.15 31.19 -6.03
CA ASN A 54 20.93 32.31 -6.94
C ASN A 54 19.56 32.25 -7.64
N PHE A 55 19.09 31.05 -8.03
CA PHE A 55 17.77 30.86 -8.64
C PHE A 55 16.63 31.35 -7.72
N PHE A 56 16.79 31.19 -6.40
CA PHE A 56 15.85 31.70 -5.40
C PHE A 56 16.21 33.10 -4.87
N ASN A 57 16.95 33.90 -5.65
CA ASN A 57 17.39 35.26 -5.29
C ASN A 57 18.12 35.34 -3.94
N ASN A 58 18.79 34.28 -3.53
CA ASN A 58 19.46 34.14 -2.24
C ASN A 58 18.55 34.23 -0.99
N ASN A 59 17.21 34.23 -1.17
CA ASN A 59 16.25 34.37 -0.07
C ASN A 59 16.13 33.11 0.80
N LEU A 60 16.56 31.96 0.29
CA LEU A 60 16.42 30.66 0.94
C LEU A 60 17.75 30.04 1.38
N ASN A 61 18.84 30.83 1.39
CA ASN A 61 20.19 30.30 1.55
C ASN A 61 20.39 29.50 2.84
N GLU A 62 19.95 30.04 3.98
CA GLU A 62 20.05 29.37 5.28
C GLU A 62 19.24 28.06 5.30
N GLY A 63 18.03 28.07 4.73
CA GLY A 63 17.20 26.88 4.64
C GLY A 63 17.79 25.80 3.73
N ILE A 64 18.35 26.19 2.58
CA ILE A 64 19.06 25.28 1.67
C ILE A 64 20.25 24.63 2.38
N ASP A 65 21.09 25.43 3.02
CA ASP A 65 22.27 24.91 3.74
C ASP A 65 21.86 24.00 4.89
N HIS A 66 20.87 24.39 5.68
CA HIS A 66 20.36 23.59 6.79
C HIS A 66 19.87 22.22 6.31
N TYR A 67 19.00 22.17 5.30
CA TYR A 67 18.45 20.90 4.83
C TYR A 67 19.47 20.04 4.10
N PHE A 68 20.38 20.62 3.30
CA PHE A 68 21.39 19.80 2.61
C PHE A 68 22.39 19.20 3.60
N ASN A 69 22.83 19.97 4.60
CA ASN A 69 23.69 19.41 5.65
C ASN A 69 22.94 18.35 6.47
N TYR A 70 21.69 18.62 6.85
CA TYR A 70 20.87 17.63 7.56
C TYR A 70 20.72 16.33 6.77
N LEU A 71 20.40 16.41 5.48
CA LEU A 71 20.25 15.23 4.61
C LEU A 71 21.57 14.49 4.40
N GLU A 72 22.71 15.18 4.39
CA GLU A 72 24.03 14.54 4.40
C GLU A 72 24.31 13.84 5.73
N ASP A 73 24.00 14.50 6.86
CA ASP A 73 24.24 13.97 8.21
C ASP A 73 23.45 12.68 8.51
N ILE A 74 22.27 12.52 7.90
CA ILE A 74 21.44 11.30 8.05
C ILE A 74 21.62 10.28 6.92
N ASP A 75 22.62 10.46 6.06
CA ASP A 75 22.91 9.56 4.93
C ASP A 75 21.79 9.46 3.87
N TYR A 76 21.10 10.57 3.58
CA TYR A 76 20.07 10.64 2.50
C TYR A 76 20.61 11.27 1.21
N GLY A 77 21.77 11.92 1.29
CA GLY A 77 22.45 12.49 0.14
C GLY A 77 23.87 12.91 0.46
N SER A 78 24.56 13.45 -0.53
CA SER A 78 25.94 13.91 -0.36
C SER A 78 26.24 15.08 -1.29
N PHE A 79 27.25 15.88 -0.94
CA PHE A 79 27.79 16.86 -1.88
C PHE A 79 28.72 16.20 -2.91
N LEU A 80 28.55 16.54 -4.17
CA LEU A 80 29.31 15.96 -5.28
C LEU A 80 29.91 17.03 -6.19
N ASP A 81 31.04 16.72 -6.81
CA ASP A 81 31.61 17.56 -7.88
C ASP A 81 30.98 17.22 -9.25
N ASN A 82 30.58 15.95 -9.45
CA ASN A 82 29.90 15.48 -10.65
C ASN A 82 28.76 14.51 -10.27
N VAL A 83 27.53 14.85 -10.66
CA VAL A 83 26.32 14.04 -10.42
C VAL A 83 26.23 12.81 -11.33
N GLU A 84 26.96 12.77 -12.45
CA GLU A 84 26.93 11.63 -13.39
C GLU A 84 27.54 10.36 -12.79
N ASN A 85 28.38 10.50 -11.76
CA ASN A 85 28.95 9.36 -11.04
C ASN A 85 27.91 8.58 -10.21
N PHE A 86 26.72 9.16 -10.02
CA PHE A 86 25.62 8.58 -9.26
C PHE A 86 24.38 8.53 -10.14
N PRO A 87 24.26 7.50 -11.01
CA PRO A 87 23.09 7.34 -11.86
C PRO A 87 21.83 7.16 -11.03
N GLU A 88 20.70 7.57 -11.60
CA GLU A 88 19.39 7.31 -11.01
C GLU A 88 19.11 5.81 -10.95
N LEU A 89 18.33 5.41 -9.95
CA LEU A 89 17.88 4.05 -9.82
C LEU A 89 16.94 3.70 -10.98
N ASN A 90 17.12 2.53 -11.59
CA ASN A 90 16.14 2.03 -12.55
C ASN A 90 14.88 1.61 -11.77
N LEU A 91 13.77 2.33 -11.99
CA LEU A 91 12.49 2.10 -11.34
C LEU A 91 11.54 1.24 -12.20
N GLU A 92 12.03 0.61 -13.27
CA GLU A 92 11.24 -0.32 -14.06
C GLU A 92 10.75 -1.49 -13.18
N TRP A 93 9.42 -1.63 -13.11
CA TRP A 93 8.80 -2.75 -12.44
C TRP A 93 8.72 -3.96 -13.38
N TYR A 94 9.23 -5.10 -12.92
CA TYR A 94 9.15 -6.36 -13.62
C TYR A 94 8.43 -7.38 -12.73
N SER A 95 7.26 -7.82 -13.16
CA SER A 95 6.58 -8.97 -12.55
C SER A 95 6.24 -10.01 -13.61
N PRO A 96 6.43 -11.30 -13.31
CA PRO A 96 5.90 -12.38 -14.15
C PRO A 96 4.37 -12.50 -14.02
N PHE A 97 3.75 -11.84 -13.04
CA PHE A 97 2.32 -11.89 -12.76
C PHE A 97 1.59 -10.73 -13.43
N LYS A 98 0.42 -11.01 -14.01
CA LYS A 98 -0.44 -9.98 -14.64
C LYS A 98 -1.36 -9.31 -13.62
N VAL A 99 -1.69 -10.02 -12.55
CA VAL A 99 -2.51 -9.55 -11.42
C VAL A 99 -1.93 -10.19 -10.16
N ASN A 100 -1.45 -9.38 -9.21
CA ASN A 100 -0.88 -9.86 -7.95
C ASN A 100 -1.95 -10.20 -6.91
N SER A 101 -2.94 -9.31 -6.78
CA SER A 101 -4.11 -9.50 -5.93
C SER A 101 -5.38 -8.92 -6.55
N ALA A 102 -6.53 -9.23 -5.95
CA ALA A 102 -7.81 -8.67 -6.37
C ALA A 102 -8.81 -8.60 -5.21
N ILE A 103 -9.69 -7.61 -5.27
CA ILE A 103 -10.84 -7.46 -4.36
C ILE A 103 -12.10 -7.91 -5.09
N LEU A 104 -12.84 -8.85 -4.50
CA LEU A 104 -14.15 -9.28 -4.96
C LEU A 104 -15.22 -8.86 -3.95
N GLU A 105 -16.25 -8.16 -4.41
CA GLU A 105 -17.40 -7.84 -3.58
C GLU A 105 -18.59 -8.72 -3.95
N ILE A 106 -19.17 -9.39 -2.95
CA ILE A 106 -20.31 -10.29 -3.10
C ILE A 106 -21.48 -9.72 -2.30
N HIS A 107 -22.35 -9.01 -3.02
CA HIS A 107 -23.59 -8.45 -2.49
C HIS A 107 -24.78 -9.37 -2.76
N GLU A 108 -25.95 -9.06 -2.21
CA GLU A 108 -27.20 -9.74 -2.55
C GLU A 108 -27.52 -9.64 -4.05
N ASP A 109 -27.36 -8.45 -4.63
CA ASP A 109 -27.58 -8.17 -6.05
C ASP A 109 -26.32 -8.35 -6.92
N CYS A 110 -25.41 -9.25 -6.53
CA CYS A 110 -24.16 -9.46 -7.26
C CYS A 110 -24.43 -9.84 -8.73
N LYS A 111 -23.93 -9.02 -9.66
CA LYS A 111 -24.21 -9.18 -11.11
C LYS A 111 -23.25 -10.12 -11.84
N TYR A 112 -22.28 -10.68 -11.14
CA TYR A 112 -21.27 -11.57 -11.72
C TYR A 112 -21.17 -12.88 -10.92
N ASP A 113 -20.76 -13.95 -11.59
CA ASP A 113 -20.45 -15.21 -10.93
C ASP A 113 -19.03 -15.16 -10.34
N PHE A 114 -18.95 -15.04 -9.02
CA PHE A 114 -17.68 -14.98 -8.32
C PHE A 114 -16.84 -16.26 -8.47
N ASN A 115 -17.43 -17.43 -8.75
CA ASN A 115 -16.65 -18.63 -9.04
C ASN A 115 -15.91 -18.51 -10.37
N SER A 116 -16.56 -17.92 -11.37
CA SER A 116 -15.94 -17.64 -12.67
C SER A 116 -14.87 -16.56 -12.53
N ALA A 117 -15.12 -15.49 -11.77
CA ALA A 117 -14.12 -14.48 -11.46
C ALA A 117 -12.86 -15.06 -10.79
N ILE A 118 -13.01 -15.94 -9.79
CA ILE A 118 -11.88 -16.62 -9.12
C ILE A 118 -11.05 -17.46 -10.11
N LYS A 119 -11.70 -18.14 -11.06
CA LYS A 119 -11.00 -18.92 -12.10
C LYS A 119 -10.23 -18.02 -13.06
N GLU A 120 -10.84 -16.93 -13.51
CA GLU A 120 -10.21 -15.94 -14.40
C GLU A 120 -9.00 -15.30 -13.72
N LEU A 121 -9.15 -14.84 -12.48
CA LEU A 121 -8.04 -14.31 -11.67
C LEU A 121 -6.91 -15.32 -11.52
N SER A 122 -7.24 -16.59 -11.23
CA SER A 122 -6.23 -17.64 -11.17
C SER A 122 -5.50 -17.88 -12.49
N SER A 123 -6.17 -17.66 -13.64
CA SER A 123 -5.53 -17.77 -14.97
C SER A 123 -4.54 -16.63 -15.24
N LEU A 124 -4.75 -15.47 -14.61
CA LEU A 124 -3.86 -14.31 -14.61
C LEU A 124 -2.72 -14.42 -13.59
N ALA A 125 -2.58 -15.60 -12.97
CA ALA A 125 -1.62 -15.92 -11.93
C ALA A 125 -1.79 -15.12 -10.63
N CYS A 126 -2.99 -14.60 -10.38
CA CYS A 126 -3.36 -14.02 -9.08
C CYS A 126 -3.24 -15.07 -7.97
N SER A 127 -2.53 -14.73 -6.90
CA SER A 127 -2.29 -15.61 -5.76
C SER A 127 -3.04 -15.20 -4.49
N SER A 128 -3.51 -13.95 -4.42
CA SER A 128 -4.15 -13.37 -3.23
C SER A 128 -5.47 -12.71 -3.60
N ILE A 129 -6.54 -12.96 -2.84
CA ILE A 129 -7.81 -12.26 -3.02
C ILE A 129 -8.39 -11.81 -1.68
N GLN A 130 -8.91 -10.60 -1.66
CA GLN A 130 -9.81 -10.11 -0.63
C GLN A 130 -11.24 -10.34 -1.11
N ILE A 131 -12.10 -10.89 -0.26
CA ILE A 131 -13.53 -11.07 -0.58
C ILE A 131 -14.37 -10.36 0.48
N ARG A 132 -15.12 -9.36 0.05
CA ARG A 132 -16.05 -8.60 0.89
C ARG A 132 -17.45 -9.14 0.71
N ILE A 133 -18.02 -9.72 1.76
CA ILE A 133 -19.33 -10.38 1.71
C ILE A 133 -20.36 -9.49 2.40
N ASN A 134 -21.36 -9.07 1.63
CA ASN A 134 -22.57 -8.40 2.13
C ASN A 134 -23.79 -9.08 1.53
N ASN A 135 -23.90 -10.38 1.82
CA ASN A 135 -24.96 -11.26 1.34
C ASN A 135 -25.32 -12.24 2.47
N PRO A 136 -26.60 -12.42 2.80
CA PRO A 136 -27.02 -13.27 3.92
C PRO A 136 -26.68 -14.76 3.72
N ASN A 137 -26.41 -15.19 2.49
CA ASN A 137 -26.08 -16.57 2.15
C ASN A 137 -24.60 -16.94 2.42
N VAL A 138 -24.05 -16.48 3.55
CA VAL A 138 -22.61 -16.52 3.86
C VAL A 138 -22.04 -17.93 3.80
N ASN A 139 -22.70 -18.91 4.43
CA ASN A 139 -22.24 -20.31 4.45
C ASN A 139 -22.02 -20.89 3.05
N ASN A 140 -22.98 -20.71 2.14
CA ASN A 140 -22.87 -21.22 0.78
C ASN A 140 -21.77 -20.48 0.00
N ILE A 141 -21.62 -19.18 0.24
CA ILE A 141 -20.56 -18.37 -0.37
C ILE A 141 -19.18 -18.85 0.10
N LEU A 142 -18.95 -19.01 1.40
CA LEU A 142 -17.69 -19.49 1.97
C LEU A 142 -17.31 -20.87 1.46
N SER A 143 -18.26 -21.82 1.43
CA SER A 143 -18.03 -23.15 0.85
C SER A 143 -17.65 -23.06 -0.63
N SER A 144 -18.33 -22.21 -1.41
CA SER A 144 -18.06 -22.04 -2.84
C SER A 144 -16.69 -21.43 -3.09
N ILE A 145 -16.30 -20.41 -2.32
CA ILE A 145 -14.97 -19.78 -2.35
C ILE A 145 -13.89 -20.83 -2.08
N LEU A 146 -14.07 -21.64 -1.04
CA LEU A 146 -13.10 -22.66 -0.68
C LEU A 146 -12.91 -23.69 -1.81
N ASP A 147 -14.00 -24.16 -2.40
CA ASP A 147 -13.96 -25.12 -3.52
C ASP A 147 -13.34 -24.51 -4.79
N ALA A 148 -13.63 -23.25 -5.09
CA ALA A 148 -13.06 -22.55 -6.23
C ALA A 148 -11.54 -22.33 -6.05
N THR A 149 -11.10 -21.94 -4.86
CA THR A 149 -9.68 -21.64 -4.57
C THR A 149 -8.81 -22.89 -4.43
N ARG A 150 -9.35 -24.01 -3.92
CA ARG A 150 -8.63 -25.31 -3.89
C ARG A 150 -8.19 -25.77 -5.28
N LYS A 151 -8.98 -25.46 -6.31
CA LYS A 151 -8.71 -25.82 -7.71
C LYS A 151 -7.90 -24.74 -8.45
N SER A 152 -7.41 -23.73 -7.74
CA SER A 152 -6.78 -22.55 -8.32
C SER A 152 -5.40 -22.27 -7.71
N ARG A 153 -4.71 -21.29 -8.30
CA ARG A 153 -3.40 -20.78 -7.83
C ARG A 153 -3.53 -19.81 -6.65
N ILE A 154 -4.75 -19.46 -6.26
CA ILE A 154 -5.02 -18.51 -5.17
C ILE A 154 -4.78 -19.20 -3.84
N ARG A 155 -3.80 -18.71 -3.08
CA ARG A 155 -3.33 -19.31 -1.82
C ARG A 155 -3.72 -18.48 -0.60
N ASN A 156 -3.98 -17.20 -0.80
CA ASN A 156 -4.29 -16.27 0.28
C ASN A 156 -5.68 -15.69 0.03
N VAL A 157 -6.64 -16.09 0.85
CA VAL A 157 -7.99 -15.53 0.85
C VAL A 157 -8.22 -14.81 2.16
N GLU A 158 -8.57 -13.55 2.08
CA GLU A 158 -9.04 -12.76 3.22
C GLU A 158 -10.54 -12.49 3.07
N ILE A 159 -11.31 -12.76 4.12
CA ILE A 159 -12.76 -12.57 4.13
C ILE A 159 -13.11 -11.37 5.00
N PHE A 160 -13.86 -10.44 4.43
CA PHE A 160 -14.46 -9.32 5.14
C PHE A 160 -15.95 -9.57 5.28
N LEU A 161 -16.45 -9.53 6.51
CA LEU A 161 -17.85 -9.83 6.83
C LEU A 161 -18.35 -8.84 7.89
N PRO A 162 -19.55 -8.23 7.73
CA PRO A 162 -20.12 -7.40 8.78
C PRO A 162 -20.51 -8.26 10.00
N GLU A 163 -20.41 -7.68 11.20
CA GLU A 163 -20.80 -8.33 12.46
C GLU A 163 -22.21 -8.93 12.39
N SER A 164 -23.14 -8.24 11.73
CA SER A 164 -24.54 -8.68 11.57
C SER A 164 -24.70 -9.99 10.79
N LEU A 165 -23.71 -10.39 10.00
CA LEU A 165 -23.72 -11.62 9.21
C LEU A 165 -22.77 -12.68 9.76
N TYR A 166 -21.99 -12.38 10.79
CA TYR A 166 -21.00 -13.27 11.37
C TYR A 166 -21.62 -14.31 12.32
N GLU A 167 -21.17 -15.55 12.17
CA GLU A 167 -21.45 -16.64 13.10
C GLU A 167 -20.12 -17.34 13.46
N GLU A 168 -19.96 -17.75 14.73
CA GLU A 168 -18.73 -18.36 15.22
C GLU A 168 -18.40 -19.71 14.53
N ASN A 169 -19.42 -20.41 14.00
CA ASN A 169 -19.23 -21.64 13.23
C ASN A 169 -18.40 -21.43 11.95
N TYR A 170 -18.29 -20.20 11.41
CA TYR A 170 -17.47 -19.90 10.24
C TYR A 170 -15.97 -20.02 10.51
N LEU A 171 -15.56 -20.02 11.78
CA LEU A 171 -14.15 -20.24 12.14
C LEU A 171 -13.64 -21.62 11.70
N ILE A 172 -14.53 -22.58 11.42
CA ILE A 172 -14.15 -23.87 10.83
C ILE A 172 -13.39 -23.71 9.51
N TYR A 173 -13.67 -22.66 8.73
CA TYR A 173 -12.99 -22.41 7.46
C TYR A 173 -11.53 -21.96 7.64
N LEU A 174 -11.15 -21.45 8.82
CA LEU A 174 -9.76 -21.11 9.16
C LEU A 174 -8.90 -22.33 9.52
N ASP A 175 -9.55 -23.46 9.83
CA ASP A 175 -8.91 -24.74 10.11
C ASP A 175 -8.89 -25.68 8.89
N ASP A 176 -9.25 -25.16 7.70
CA ASP A 176 -9.13 -25.91 6.45
C ASP A 176 -7.71 -26.46 6.25
N ILE A 177 -7.59 -27.72 5.80
CA ILE A 177 -6.32 -28.44 5.65
C ILE A 177 -5.36 -27.67 4.72
N GLU A 178 -5.88 -27.09 3.65
CA GLU A 178 -5.11 -26.33 2.66
C GLU A 178 -4.85 -24.87 3.11
N ASN A 179 -5.45 -24.46 4.24
CA ASN A 179 -5.35 -23.14 4.84
C ASN A 179 -5.55 -22.01 3.81
N ARG A 180 -6.50 -22.14 2.88
CA ARG A 180 -6.70 -21.13 1.81
C ARG A 180 -7.24 -19.82 2.36
N ILE A 181 -8.24 -19.89 3.24
CA ILE A 181 -8.72 -18.74 3.99
C ILE A 181 -7.76 -18.49 5.15
N LYS A 182 -7.07 -17.34 5.09
CA LYS A 182 -6.04 -16.96 6.06
C LYS A 182 -6.62 -16.15 7.20
N THR A 183 -7.52 -15.24 6.87
CA THR A 183 -7.99 -14.23 7.79
C THR A 183 -9.48 -13.94 7.58
N PHE A 184 -10.20 -13.82 8.69
CA PHE A 184 -11.52 -13.19 8.76
C PHE A 184 -11.36 -11.82 9.42
N VAL A 185 -11.89 -10.80 8.75
CA VAL A 185 -12.05 -9.45 9.29
C VAL A 185 -13.54 -9.22 9.50
N ILE A 186 -13.94 -9.22 10.76
CA ILE A 186 -15.31 -8.90 11.17
C ILE A 186 -15.39 -7.40 11.39
N HIS A 187 -16.16 -6.72 10.55
CA HIS A 187 -16.24 -5.26 10.52
C HIS A 187 -17.61 -4.76 10.99
N SER A 188 -17.74 -3.45 11.12
CA SER A 188 -18.96 -2.82 11.65
C SER A 188 -19.35 -3.34 13.05
N VAL A 189 -18.35 -3.70 13.86
CA VAL A 189 -18.54 -4.21 15.22
C VAL A 189 -19.04 -3.08 16.14
N GLU A 190 -20.12 -3.31 16.88
CA GLU A 190 -20.74 -2.30 17.75
C GLU A 190 -19.80 -1.85 18.88
N ASP A 191 -19.18 -2.80 19.59
CA ASP A 191 -18.17 -2.52 20.63
C ASP A 191 -16.88 -3.31 20.34
N GLU A 192 -15.98 -2.69 19.58
CA GLU A 192 -14.70 -3.30 19.18
C GLU A 192 -13.85 -3.71 20.39
N ILE A 193 -13.87 -2.93 21.48
CA ILE A 193 -13.05 -3.20 22.67
C ILE A 193 -13.59 -4.43 23.41
N LEU A 194 -14.91 -4.47 23.63
CA LEU A 194 -15.56 -5.60 24.28
C LEU A 194 -15.36 -6.87 23.46
N THR A 195 -15.61 -6.83 22.15
CA THR A 195 -15.48 -8.00 21.27
C THR A 195 -14.03 -8.51 21.23
N LYS A 196 -13.03 -7.62 21.10
CA LYS A 196 -11.61 -8.03 21.19
C LYS A 196 -11.28 -8.69 22.52
N ASN A 197 -11.84 -8.20 23.64
CA ASN A 197 -11.64 -8.81 24.95
C ASN A 197 -12.31 -10.18 25.09
N LEU A 198 -13.46 -10.40 24.47
CA LEU A 198 -14.14 -11.70 24.44
C LEU A 198 -13.30 -12.75 23.73
N TYR A 199 -12.67 -12.39 22.60
CA TYR A 199 -11.88 -13.29 21.77
C TYR A 199 -10.38 -13.30 22.10
N LYS A 200 -9.91 -12.54 23.10
CA LYS A 200 -8.46 -12.39 23.40
C LYS A 200 -7.70 -13.70 23.63
N ASN A 201 -8.38 -14.74 24.08
CA ASN A 201 -7.81 -16.07 24.33
C ASN A 201 -8.06 -17.08 23.20
N SER A 202 -8.78 -16.68 22.15
CA SER A 202 -9.01 -17.51 20.96
C SER A 202 -7.72 -17.66 20.18
N LYS A 203 -7.39 -18.91 19.77
CA LYS A 203 -6.19 -19.18 18.94
C LYS A 203 -6.19 -18.33 17.66
N TYR A 204 -7.35 -18.15 17.02
CA TYR A 204 -7.43 -17.39 15.77
C TYR A 204 -7.18 -15.90 15.97
N TYR A 205 -7.59 -15.35 17.10
CA TYR A 205 -7.35 -13.94 17.43
C TYR A 205 -5.86 -13.71 17.76
N ILE A 206 -5.26 -14.61 18.54
CA ILE A 206 -3.82 -14.55 18.88
C ILE A 206 -2.95 -14.67 17.62
N ASP A 207 -3.34 -15.55 16.69
CA ASP A 207 -2.62 -15.78 15.43
C ASP A 207 -2.94 -14.73 14.34
N ASN A 208 -3.70 -13.67 14.66
CA ASN A 208 -4.18 -12.65 13.70
C ASN A 208 -4.99 -13.20 12.51
N LYS A 209 -5.59 -14.38 12.65
CA LYS A 209 -6.52 -14.97 11.66
C LYS A 209 -7.96 -14.47 11.86
N LEU A 210 -8.28 -13.87 13.01
CA LEU A 210 -9.58 -13.29 13.30
C LEU A 210 -9.38 -11.87 13.82
N ILE A 211 -9.87 -10.89 13.07
CA ILE A 211 -9.69 -9.46 13.34
C ILE A 211 -11.06 -8.82 13.50
N PHE A 212 -11.19 -7.91 14.47
CA PHE A 212 -12.44 -7.16 14.71
C PHE A 212 -12.20 -5.66 14.52
N THR A 213 -13.13 -4.99 13.85
CA THR A 213 -13.12 -3.53 13.73
C THR A 213 -14.52 -2.92 13.75
N SER A 214 -14.65 -1.78 14.41
CA SER A 214 -15.83 -0.91 14.40
C SER A 214 -16.01 -0.18 13.07
N ARG A 215 -14.97 -0.12 12.22
CA ARG A 215 -15.04 0.52 10.91
C ARG A 215 -16.01 -0.24 10.01
N THR A 216 -16.83 0.48 9.26
CA THR A 216 -17.66 -0.12 8.22
C THR A 216 -16.87 -0.25 6.93
N ILE A 217 -16.90 -1.45 6.34
CA ILE A 217 -16.19 -1.77 5.11
C ILE A 217 -17.22 -2.08 4.02
N ASN A 218 -17.20 -1.27 2.97
CA ASN A 218 -18.07 -1.38 1.79
C ASN A 218 -17.36 -0.81 0.56
N SER A 219 -18.05 -0.72 -0.57
CA SER A 219 -17.49 -0.22 -1.84
C SER A 219 -17.01 1.23 -1.80
N SER A 220 -17.51 2.03 -0.85
CA SER A 220 -17.08 3.41 -0.63
C SER A 220 -15.99 3.55 0.43
N THR A 221 -15.63 2.46 1.11
CA THR A 221 -14.59 2.49 2.13
C THR A 221 -13.24 2.70 1.46
N THR A 222 -12.71 3.91 1.60
CA THR A 222 -11.31 4.22 1.35
C THR A 222 -10.51 3.82 2.58
N ASP A 223 -9.43 3.08 2.41
CA ASP A 223 -8.53 2.79 3.52
C ASP A 223 -8.00 4.10 4.11
N ASN A 224 -8.30 4.33 5.40
CA ASN A 224 -7.70 5.42 6.15
C ASN A 224 -6.25 5.05 6.42
N ILE A 225 -5.37 5.46 5.50
CA ILE A 225 -3.94 5.24 5.65
C ILE A 225 -3.40 6.13 6.76
N LYS A 226 -2.74 5.51 7.72
CA LYS A 226 -1.88 6.20 8.67
C LYS A 226 -0.44 6.13 8.17
N LYS A 227 0.38 7.13 8.53
CA LYS A 227 1.82 7.15 8.16
C LYS A 227 2.53 5.88 8.63
N GLU A 228 2.11 5.32 9.75
CA GLU A 228 2.65 4.07 10.31
C GLU A 228 2.41 2.83 9.43
N ASN A 229 1.47 2.88 8.48
CA ASN A 229 1.12 1.75 7.61
C ASN A 229 1.76 1.85 6.22
N PHE A 230 2.74 2.74 6.02
CA PHE A 230 3.40 2.86 4.73
C PHE A 230 4.24 1.62 4.42
N ILE A 231 3.95 0.99 3.29
CA ILE A 231 4.79 -0.06 2.73
C ILE A 231 5.90 0.62 1.94
N ILE A 232 7.09 0.63 2.54
CA ILE A 232 8.26 1.30 2.00
C ILE A 232 9.26 0.25 1.56
N ASN A 233 9.08 -0.29 0.36
CA ASN A 233 10.06 -1.19 -0.24
C ASN A 233 10.08 -1.02 -1.76
N MET A 234 11.15 -1.51 -2.39
CA MET A 234 11.39 -1.36 -3.83
C MET A 234 10.27 -1.96 -4.69
N GLU A 235 9.80 -3.15 -4.34
CA GLU A 235 8.81 -3.90 -5.13
C GLU A 235 7.46 -3.17 -5.14
N PHE A 236 6.95 -2.82 -3.97
CA PHE A 236 5.71 -2.08 -3.81
C PHE A 236 5.81 -0.68 -4.42
N PHE A 237 6.93 0.02 -4.18
CA PHE A 237 7.12 1.36 -4.72
C PHE A 237 7.06 1.37 -6.25
N THR A 238 7.79 0.47 -6.90
CA THR A 238 7.84 0.39 -8.36
C THR A 238 6.53 -0.12 -8.95
N GLU A 239 5.86 -1.11 -8.33
CA GLU A 239 4.53 -1.57 -8.77
C GLU A 239 3.50 -0.42 -8.77
N ALA A 240 3.46 0.34 -7.68
CA ALA A 240 2.47 1.39 -7.48
C ALA A 240 2.68 2.63 -8.36
N GLN A 241 3.86 2.81 -8.97
CA GLN A 241 4.06 3.81 -10.04
C GLN A 241 3.30 3.46 -11.32
N HIS A 242 3.07 2.17 -11.57
CA HIS A 242 2.54 1.66 -12.84
C HIS A 242 1.12 1.11 -12.74
N HIS A 243 0.71 0.61 -11.57
CA HIS A 243 -0.52 -0.16 -11.38
C HIS A 243 -1.32 0.26 -10.14
N ASN A 244 -2.60 -0.15 -10.10
CA ASN A 244 -3.40 -0.08 -8.89
C ASN A 244 -3.08 -1.29 -7.98
N VAL A 245 -2.22 -1.13 -6.97
CA VAL A 245 -2.09 -2.04 -5.81
C VAL A 245 -3.23 -1.91 -4.80
N GLU A 246 -3.51 -2.97 -4.04
CA GLU A 246 -4.62 -3.03 -3.07
C GLU A 246 -4.52 -1.96 -1.96
N ASP A 247 -3.31 -1.64 -1.53
CA ASP A 247 -3.00 -0.59 -0.54
C ASP A 247 -2.83 0.82 -1.17
N LEU A 248 -3.55 1.10 -2.27
CA LEU A 248 -3.33 2.28 -3.13
C LEU A 248 -3.52 3.69 -2.56
N PRO A 249 -4.17 3.97 -1.41
CA PRO A 249 -4.44 5.37 -1.12
C PRO A 249 -3.15 6.22 -0.95
N PHE A 250 -1.97 5.60 -0.80
CA PHE A 250 -0.69 6.30 -0.69
C PHE A 250 -0.24 6.95 -2.01
N PHE A 251 -0.26 6.23 -3.14
CA PHE A 251 0.26 6.79 -4.40
C PHE A 251 -0.74 7.69 -5.14
N LYS A 252 -2.04 7.46 -5.02
CA LYS A 252 -3.04 8.39 -5.63
C LYS A 252 -3.12 9.74 -4.93
N GLN A 253 -2.77 9.81 -3.64
CA GLN A 253 -2.76 11.07 -2.90
C GLN A 253 -1.45 11.87 -3.10
N LEU A 254 -0.39 11.21 -3.58
CA LEU A 254 0.93 11.81 -3.85
C LEU A 254 1.22 12.01 -5.35
N ILE A 255 0.58 11.23 -6.22
CA ILE A 255 0.69 11.31 -7.67
C ILE A 255 -0.72 11.51 -8.24
N ASN A 256 -0.98 12.73 -8.70
CA ASN A 256 -2.11 13.03 -9.58
C ASN A 256 -1.99 12.16 -10.85
N ILE A 257 -2.53 10.95 -10.83
CA ILE A 257 -2.77 10.16 -12.04
C ILE A 257 -4.27 10.19 -12.32
N LYS A 258 -4.62 11.09 -13.24
CA LYS A 258 -5.78 10.96 -14.12
C LYS A 258 -5.68 9.62 -14.84
N TYR A 259 -6.61 8.71 -14.59
CA TYR A 259 -7.19 7.93 -15.68
C TYR A 259 -8.69 7.82 -15.47
N SER A 260 -9.40 8.60 -16.28
CA SER A 260 -10.71 8.25 -16.79
C SER A 260 -10.61 6.91 -17.51
N LEU A 261 -11.37 5.93 -17.07
CA LEU A 261 -11.97 4.97 -17.99
C LEU A 261 -13.27 5.71 -18.41
N ILE A 262 -13.34 6.42 -19.54
CA ILE A 262 -13.45 5.94 -20.93
C ILE A 262 -14.14 4.57 -20.99
N ASP A 263 -15.45 4.72 -21.22
CA ASP A 263 -16.45 3.86 -21.86
C ASP A 263 -16.75 2.45 -21.30
#